data_AF-A0A9P6YES8-F1
#
_entry.id   AF-A0A9P6YES8-F1
#
_cell.length_a   1.000
_cell.length_b   1.000
_cell.length_c   1.000
_cell.angle_alpha   90.00
_cell.angle_beta   90.00
_cell.angle_gamma   90.00
#
_symmetry.space_group_name_H-M   'P 1'
#
loop_
_entity.id
_entity.type
_entity.pdbx_description
1 polymer ?
#
loop_
_entity_poly.entity_id
_entity_poly.type
_entity_poly.pdbx_seq_one_letter_code
_entity_poly.pdbx_strand_id
1 'polypeptide(L)'
;MIPGGGAGAFKRWSLANYVRLADRLKQLLGNGTRFLYVLGRQEAAERDALEAMRRPDFAIAYCRPIPELSAVMLQARLVVANDCGPSHIAQGACVPYVGIFNEPNPEWFWQRPRSAAVVPRRLEDGIDTITPDDVLGACRKVLEHHAHIAYAG
;
A
#
# COMPACT_ATOMS: atom_id res chain seq x y z
N MET A 1 3.29 3.25 0.56
CA MET A 1 2.48 2.59 1.62
C MET A 1 1.45 3.59 2.12
N ILE A 2 0.18 3.20 2.22
CA ILE A 2 -0.91 4.10 2.63
C ILE A 2 -1.75 3.38 3.71
N PRO A 3 -1.40 3.51 5.01
CA PRO A 3 -2.07 2.78 6.10
C PRO A 3 -3.38 3.42 6.60
N GLY A 4 -3.75 4.61 6.12
CA GLY A 4 -5.01 5.27 6.50
C GLY A 4 -6.25 4.53 5.98
N GLY A 5 -7.35 4.52 6.73
CA GLY A 5 -8.58 3.79 6.36
C GLY A 5 -9.81 4.64 6.60
N GLY A 6 -10.23 5.41 5.58
CA GLY A 6 -11.01 6.64 5.72
C GLY A 6 -12.35 6.57 6.47
N ALA A 7 -12.92 5.38 6.66
CA ALA A 7 -14.21 5.17 7.34
C ALA A 7 -14.13 4.48 8.71
N GLY A 8 -12.92 4.17 9.22
CA GLY A 8 -12.76 3.63 10.58
C GLY A 8 -11.70 2.54 10.72
N ALA A 9 -11.44 2.12 11.96
CA ALA A 9 -10.37 1.18 12.31
C ALA A 9 -10.49 -0.18 11.62
N PHE A 10 -11.71 -0.65 11.34
CA PHE A 10 -11.94 -1.92 10.66
C PHE A 10 -11.42 -1.97 9.21
N LYS A 11 -11.20 -0.82 8.57
CA LYS A 11 -10.57 -0.70 7.24
C LYS A 11 -9.05 -0.52 7.30
N ARG A 12 -8.46 -0.52 8.49
CA ARG A 12 -7.04 -0.22 8.69
C ARG A 12 -6.28 -1.51 8.96
N TRP A 13 -5.58 -2.00 7.94
CA TRP A 13 -4.53 -2.98 8.16
C TRP A 13 -3.42 -2.34 9.00
N SER A 14 -3.05 -2.98 10.09
CA SER A 14 -2.21 -2.39 11.14
C SER A 14 -0.85 -1.93 10.61
N LEU A 15 -0.32 -0.86 11.21
CA LEU A 15 1.01 -0.35 10.90
C LEU A 15 2.10 -1.44 11.07
N ALA A 16 1.96 -2.29 12.10
CA ALA A 16 2.88 -3.40 12.34
C ALA A 16 2.93 -4.36 11.14
N ASN A 17 1.78 -4.64 10.53
CA ASN A 17 1.70 -5.46 9.33
C ASN A 17 2.34 -4.77 8.11
N TYR A 18 2.13 -3.45 7.93
CA TYR A 18 2.84 -2.68 6.90
C TYR A 18 4.37 -2.70 7.04
N VAL A 19 4.87 -2.64 8.28
CA VAL A 19 6.32 -2.69 8.55
C VAL A 19 6.87 -4.08 8.20
N ARG A 20 6.18 -5.15 8.62
CA ARG A 20 6.55 -6.53 8.26
C ARG A 20 6.51 -6.76 6.74
N LEU A 21 5.54 -6.16 6.04
CA LEU A 21 5.48 -6.20 4.59
C LEU A 21 6.67 -5.48 3.96
N ALA A 22 7.05 -4.31 4.48
CA ALA A 22 8.20 -3.57 3.99
C ALA A 22 9.50 -4.39 4.13
N ASP A 23 9.71 -5.09 5.25
CA ASP A 23 10.87 -5.99 5.43
C ASP A 23 10.90 -7.10 4.38
N ARG A 24 9.76 -7.75 4.14
CA ARG A 24 9.63 -8.82 3.14
C ARG A 24 9.82 -8.31 1.72
N LEU A 25 9.28 -7.15 1.39
CA LEU A 25 9.48 -6.52 0.08
C LEU A 25 10.93 -6.11 -0.12
N LYS A 26 11.63 -5.63 0.92
CA LYS A 26 13.05 -5.30 0.83
C LYS A 26 13.90 -6.53 0.55
N GLN A 27 13.59 -7.66 1.19
CA GLN A 27 14.23 -8.95 0.89
C GLN A 27 13.98 -9.39 -0.57
N LEU A 28 12.76 -9.19 -1.08
CA LEU A 28 12.38 -9.56 -2.45
C LEU A 28 13.00 -8.64 -3.52
N LEU A 29 13.02 -7.32 -3.28
CA LEU A 29 13.36 -6.30 -4.26
C LEU A 29 14.79 -5.76 -4.13
N GLY A 30 15.48 -6.13 -3.05
CA GLY A 30 16.87 -5.76 -2.76
C GLY A 30 17.03 -4.61 -1.77
N ASN A 31 18.24 -4.49 -1.21
CA ASN A 31 18.58 -3.57 -0.11
C ASN A 31 18.39 -2.08 -0.44
N GLY A 32 18.40 -1.71 -1.73
CA GLY A 32 18.16 -0.34 -2.20
C GLY A 32 16.69 0.09 -2.20
N THR A 33 15.76 -0.82 -1.87
CA THR A 33 14.32 -0.52 -1.83
C THR A 33 14.03 0.49 -0.73
N ARG A 34 13.28 1.54 -1.08
CA ARG A 34 12.82 2.59 -0.17
C ARG A 34 11.30 2.61 -0.11
N PHE A 35 10.77 2.98 1.05
CA PHE A 35 9.35 2.99 1.34
C PHE A 35 8.92 4.38 1.75
N LEU A 36 7.95 4.91 1.02
CA LEU A 36 7.28 6.16 1.39
C LEU A 36 5.92 5.84 2.01
N TYR A 37 5.70 6.34 3.22
CA TYR A 37 4.43 6.28 3.93
C TYR A 37 3.65 7.57 3.71
N VAL A 38 2.45 7.47 3.14
CA VAL A 38 1.55 8.61 2.95
C VAL A 38 0.57 8.65 4.12
N LEU A 39 0.62 9.72 4.90
CA LEU A 39 -0.11 9.86 6.16
C LEU A 39 -0.87 11.21 6.20
N GLY A 40 -2.05 11.20 6.77
CA GLY A 40 -2.86 12.38 7.04
C GLY A 40 -2.82 12.77 8.51
N ARG A 41 -3.63 13.77 8.87
CA ARG A 41 -3.71 14.28 10.25
C ARG A 41 -4.21 13.22 11.25
N GLN A 42 -5.04 12.28 10.78
CA GLN A 42 -5.61 11.22 11.61
C GLN A 42 -4.59 10.11 11.90
N GLU A 43 -3.47 10.08 11.17
CA GLU A 43 -2.40 9.10 11.30
C GLU A 43 -1.16 9.65 12.05
N ALA A 44 -1.37 10.60 12.97
CA ALA A 44 -0.29 11.20 13.75
C ALA A 44 0.45 10.16 14.61
N ALA A 45 -0.28 9.21 15.21
CA ALA A 45 0.32 8.14 16.01
C ALA A 45 1.19 7.21 15.15
N GLU A 46 0.77 6.91 13.92
CA GLU A 46 1.53 6.10 12.98
C GLU A 46 2.78 6.81 12.48
N ARG A 47 2.69 8.14 12.27
CA ARG A 47 3.85 8.97 11.97
C ARG A 47 4.89 8.85 13.09
N ASP A 48 4.49 9.10 14.33
CA ASP A 48 5.39 9.09 15.48
C ASP A 48 6.03 7.71 15.67
N ALA A 49 5.24 6.64 15.49
CA ALA A 49 5.75 5.26 15.54
C ALA A 49 6.77 4.97 14.43
N LEU A 50 6.54 5.43 13.19
CA LEU A 50 7.48 5.26 12.07
C LEU A 50 8.78 6.05 12.28
N GLU A 51 8.68 7.29 12.78
CA GLU A 51 9.85 8.12 13.09
C GLU A 51 10.71 7.50 14.21
N ALA A 52 10.06 6.95 15.24
CA ALA A 52 10.74 6.30 16.36
C ALA A 52 11.56 5.07 15.94
N MET A 53 11.20 4.39 14.83
CA MET A 53 11.96 3.25 14.30
C MET A 53 13.33 3.65 13.72
N ARG A 54 13.54 4.94 13.39
CA ARG A 54 14.82 5.46 12.85
C ARG A 54 15.36 4.67 11.65
N ARG A 55 14.44 4.27 10.75
CA ARG A 55 14.73 3.46 9.57
C ARG A 55 15.17 4.33 8.39
N PRO A 56 16.38 4.16 7.85
CA PRO A 56 16.90 5.03 6.77
C PRO A 56 16.21 4.80 5.41
N ASP A 57 15.53 3.67 5.24
CA ASP A 57 14.76 3.34 4.04
C ASP A 57 13.28 3.72 4.14
N PHE A 58 12.85 4.29 5.28
CA PHE A 58 11.50 4.81 5.45
C PHE A 58 11.50 6.34 5.31
N ALA A 59 10.56 6.84 4.51
CA ALA A 59 10.25 8.25 4.39
C ALA A 59 8.77 8.48 4.65
N ILE A 60 8.40 9.69 5.04
CA ILE A 60 7.01 10.05 5.36
C ILE A 60 6.59 11.26 4.53
N ALA A 61 5.49 11.10 3.79
CA ALA A 61 4.73 12.19 3.20
C ALA A 61 3.54 12.49 4.11
N TYR A 62 3.69 13.48 4.98
CA TYR A 62 2.67 13.85 5.97
C TYR A 62 1.88 15.08 5.53
N CYS A 63 0.55 14.98 5.51
CA CYS A 63 -0.38 16.08 5.18
C CYS A 63 -0.04 16.82 3.88
N ARG A 64 0.42 16.10 2.85
CA ARG A 64 0.77 16.70 1.55
C ARG A 64 -0.49 17.02 0.72
N PRO A 65 -0.53 18.13 -0.03
CA PRO A 65 -1.60 18.42 -0.98
C PRO A 65 -1.76 17.33 -2.06
N ILE A 66 -2.98 17.20 -2.58
CA ILE A 66 -3.31 16.22 -3.64
C ILE A 66 -2.34 16.26 -4.82
N PRO A 67 -1.99 17.42 -5.42
CA PRO A 67 -1.07 17.44 -6.57
C PRO A 67 0.29 16.81 -6.28
N GLU A 68 0.81 17.00 -5.06
CA GLU A 68 2.09 16.43 -4.67
C GLU A 68 1.99 14.93 -4.38
N LEU A 69 0.88 14.48 -3.76
CA LEU A 69 0.61 13.06 -3.59
C LEU A 69 0.53 12.36 -4.95
N SER A 70 -0.16 12.96 -5.92
CA SER A 70 -0.22 12.44 -7.29
C SER A 70 1.16 12.35 -7.93
N ALA A 71 1.98 13.40 -7.84
CA ALA A 71 3.34 13.42 -8.38
C ALA A 71 4.22 12.31 -7.77
N VAL A 72 4.11 12.12 -6.46
CA VAL A 72 4.79 11.04 -5.74
C VAL A 72 4.31 9.65 -6.18
N MET A 73 2.99 9.47 -6.30
CA MET A 73 2.40 8.18 -6.69
C MET A 73 2.81 7.79 -8.10
N LEU A 74 2.88 8.73 -9.05
CA LEU A 74 3.33 8.49 -10.42
C LEU A 74 4.76 7.97 -10.52
N GLN A 75 5.61 8.23 -9.52
CA GLN A 75 6.98 7.72 -9.45
C GLN A 75 7.07 6.37 -8.69
N ALA A 76 5.98 5.90 -8.09
CA ALA A 76 5.99 4.67 -7.30
C ALA A 76 6.03 3.42 -8.19
N ARG A 77 6.98 2.52 -7.90
CA ARG A 77 7.04 1.19 -8.54
C ARG A 77 5.88 0.28 -8.10
N LEU A 78 5.32 0.54 -6.92
CA LEU A 78 4.22 -0.19 -6.32
C LEU A 78 3.57 0.68 -5.25
N VAL A 79 2.24 0.71 -5.21
CA VAL A 79 1.46 1.27 -4.11
C VAL A 79 0.72 0.14 -3.40
N VAL A 80 0.85 0.08 -2.08
CA VAL A 80 0.03 -0.77 -1.20
C VAL A 80 -0.77 0.13 -0.28
N ALA A 81 -2.08 -0.03 -0.26
CA ALA A 81 -2.99 0.90 0.40
C ALA A 81 -4.22 0.22 1.00
N ASN A 82 -4.66 0.71 2.14
CA ASN A 82 -6.01 0.48 2.66
C ASN A 82 -7.03 1.31 1.85
N ASP A 83 -8.31 1.03 2.03
CA ASP A 83 -9.42 1.78 1.43
C ASP A 83 -9.51 3.22 2.02
N CYS A 84 -8.99 4.20 1.27
CA CYS A 84 -8.97 5.61 1.67
C CYS A 84 -8.81 6.57 0.48
N GLY A 85 -9.06 7.88 0.70
CA GLY A 85 -8.93 8.92 -0.34
C GLY A 85 -7.64 8.85 -1.18
N PRO A 86 -6.44 8.82 -0.57
CA PRO A 86 -5.18 8.69 -1.32
C PRO A 86 -5.04 7.37 -2.11
N SER A 87 -5.71 6.29 -1.72
CA SER A 87 -5.75 5.06 -2.52
C SER A 87 -6.38 5.31 -3.89
N HIS A 88 -7.50 6.04 -3.97
CA HIS A 88 -8.16 6.33 -5.25
C HIS A 88 -7.27 7.13 -6.21
N ILE A 89 -6.46 8.06 -5.68
CA ILE A 89 -5.47 8.80 -6.46
C ILE A 89 -4.45 7.82 -7.07
N ALA A 90 -3.93 6.88 -6.27
CA ALA A 90 -2.98 5.88 -6.77
C ALA A 90 -3.61 4.93 -7.80
N GLN A 91 -4.89 4.58 -7.65
CA GLN A 91 -5.61 3.80 -8.64
C GLN A 91 -5.74 4.56 -9.96
N GLY A 92 -6.12 5.84 -9.93
CA GLY A 92 -6.23 6.70 -11.11
C GLY A 92 -4.90 7.02 -11.77
N ALA A 93 -3.79 7.02 -11.02
CA ALA A 93 -2.44 7.16 -11.55
C ALA A 93 -1.97 5.92 -12.35
N CYS A 94 -2.75 4.84 -12.41
CA CYS A 94 -2.45 3.61 -13.15
C CYS A 94 -1.11 2.95 -12.80
N VAL A 95 -0.57 3.24 -11.62
CA VAL A 95 0.64 2.58 -11.11
C VAL A 95 0.32 1.16 -10.62
N PRO A 96 1.32 0.26 -10.51
CA PRO A 96 1.13 -1.04 -9.91
C PRO A 96 0.56 -0.89 -8.49
N TYR A 97 -0.56 -1.55 -8.22
CA TYR A 97 -1.39 -1.24 -7.06
C TYR A 97 -1.90 -2.52 -6.35
N VAL A 98 -1.80 -2.54 -5.02
CA VAL A 98 -2.40 -3.58 -4.17
C VAL A 98 -3.26 -2.90 -3.11
N GLY A 99 -4.56 -3.17 -3.16
CA GLY A 99 -5.52 -2.70 -2.18
C GLY A 99 -5.76 -3.76 -1.10
N ILE A 100 -5.86 -3.33 0.16
CA ILE A 100 -6.20 -4.17 1.30
C ILE A 100 -7.55 -3.69 1.82
N PHE A 101 -8.52 -4.59 1.83
CA PHE A 101 -9.91 -4.28 2.19
C PHE A 101 -10.39 -5.24 3.27
N ASN A 102 -11.31 -4.81 4.12
CA ASN A 102 -11.95 -5.65 5.12
C ASN A 102 -12.92 -6.68 4.50
N GLU A 103 -13.46 -6.36 3.33
CA GLU A 103 -14.37 -7.22 2.56
C GLU A 103 -14.24 -6.90 1.07
N PRO A 104 -14.73 -7.77 0.17
CA PRO A 104 -14.74 -7.48 -1.26
C PRO A 104 -15.49 -6.18 -1.56
N ASN A 105 -14.80 -5.23 -2.19
CA ASN A 105 -15.35 -3.90 -2.42
C ASN A 105 -15.18 -3.43 -3.88
N PRO A 106 -15.90 -4.05 -4.84
CA PRO A 106 -15.67 -3.86 -6.28
C PRO A 106 -15.97 -2.44 -6.78
N GLU A 107 -16.84 -1.70 -6.08
CA GLU A 107 -17.18 -0.31 -6.44
C GLU A 107 -16.05 0.69 -6.10
N TRP A 108 -15.20 0.36 -5.13
CA TRP A 108 -14.07 1.19 -4.68
C TRP A 108 -12.71 0.66 -5.15
N PHE A 109 -12.67 -0.55 -5.72
CA PHE A 109 -11.49 -1.16 -6.31
C PHE A 109 -11.61 -1.27 -7.83
N TRP A 110 -10.72 -0.56 -8.53
CA TRP A 110 -10.61 -0.67 -9.98
C TRP A 110 -9.72 -1.87 -10.36
N GLN A 111 -10.38 -2.98 -10.70
CA GLN A 111 -9.72 -4.17 -11.23
C GLN A 111 -9.17 -3.91 -12.64
N ARG A 112 -7.85 -4.05 -12.80
CA ARG A 112 -7.13 -3.84 -14.06
C ARG A 112 -5.81 -4.63 -14.06
N PRO A 113 -5.10 -4.73 -15.20
CA PRO A 113 -3.73 -5.24 -15.20
C PRO A 113 -2.85 -4.46 -14.22
N ARG A 114 -2.00 -5.18 -13.47
CA ARG A 114 -1.17 -4.61 -12.39
C ARG A 114 -1.96 -4.00 -11.23
N SER A 115 -3.21 -4.43 -11.02
CA SER A 115 -3.90 -4.22 -9.73
C SER A 115 -4.31 -5.54 -9.10
N ALA A 116 -4.29 -5.59 -7.76
CA ALA A 116 -4.81 -6.69 -6.99
C ALA A 116 -5.52 -6.18 -5.73
N ALA A 117 -6.55 -6.90 -5.28
CA ALA A 117 -7.20 -6.68 -4.00
C ALA A 117 -6.93 -7.88 -3.10
N VAL A 118 -6.67 -7.62 -1.82
CA VAL A 118 -6.51 -8.63 -0.78
C VAL A 118 -7.57 -8.39 0.27
N VAL A 119 -8.30 -9.45 0.60
CA VAL A 119 -9.41 -9.45 1.56
C VAL A 119 -9.23 -10.62 2.53
N PRO A 120 -9.87 -10.60 3.71
CA PRO A 120 -9.85 -11.73 4.62
C PRO A 120 -10.46 -12.98 3.98
N ARG A 121 -10.11 -14.16 4.49
CA ARG A 121 -10.61 -15.43 3.96
C ARG A 121 -12.09 -15.64 4.28
N ARG A 122 -12.57 -15.07 5.38
CA ARG A 122 -13.99 -15.06 5.78
C ARG A 122 -14.43 -13.64 6.06
N LEU A 123 -15.69 -13.31 5.75
CA LEU A 123 -16.22 -11.95 5.95
C LEU A 123 -16.31 -11.53 7.42
N GLU A 124 -16.41 -12.51 8.33
CA GLU A 124 -16.39 -12.30 9.78
C GLU A 124 -14.98 -11.98 10.32
N ASP A 125 -13.93 -12.25 9.53
CA ASP A 125 -12.55 -12.01 9.93
C ASP A 125 -12.22 -10.51 9.77
N GLY A 126 -11.57 -9.93 10.78
CA GLY A 126 -11.07 -8.57 10.69
C GLY A 126 -9.94 -8.42 9.67
N ILE A 127 -9.74 -7.20 9.15
CA ILE A 127 -8.70 -6.90 8.15
C ILE A 127 -7.29 -7.32 8.57
N ASP A 128 -6.98 -7.32 9.87
CA ASP A 128 -5.68 -7.72 10.40
C ASP A 128 -5.40 -9.23 10.37
N THR A 129 -6.39 -10.05 10.02
CA THR A 129 -6.17 -11.48 9.72
C THR A 129 -5.46 -11.69 8.39
N ILE A 130 -5.50 -10.70 7.49
CA ILE A 130 -4.72 -10.69 6.26
C ILE A 130 -3.25 -10.66 6.64
N THR A 131 -2.49 -11.69 6.28
CA THR A 131 -1.08 -11.76 6.65
C THR A 131 -0.23 -10.92 5.70
N PRO A 132 0.96 -10.45 6.13
CA PRO A 132 1.86 -9.78 5.20
C PRO A 132 2.35 -10.70 4.06
N ASP A 133 2.20 -12.03 4.16
CA ASP A 133 2.54 -12.97 3.08
C ASP A 133 1.45 -13.00 2.01
N ASP A 134 0.18 -12.93 2.42
CA ASP A 134 -0.94 -12.79 1.47
C ASP A 134 -0.77 -11.53 0.63
N VAL A 135 -0.43 -10.40 1.29
CA VAL A 135 -0.16 -9.13 0.60
C VAL A 135 1.11 -9.20 -0.25
N LEU A 136 2.19 -9.81 0.26
CA LEU A 136 3.43 -10.00 -0.51
C LEU A 136 3.19 -10.81 -1.80
N GLY A 137 2.36 -11.85 -1.73
CA GLY A 137 1.97 -12.65 -2.89
C GLY A 137 1.24 -11.83 -3.95
N ALA A 138 0.33 -10.94 -3.53
CA ALA A 138 -0.34 -10.00 -4.42
C ALA A 138 0.64 -8.98 -5.04
N CYS A 139 1.55 -8.42 -4.22
CA CYS A 139 2.60 -7.51 -4.67
C CYS A 139 3.48 -8.15 -5.76
N ARG A 140 3.87 -9.42 -5.57
CA ARG A 140 4.69 -10.16 -6.54
C ARG A 140 3.97 -10.29 -7.89
N LYS A 141 2.72 -10.73 -7.90
CA LYS A 141 1.91 -10.87 -9.12
C LYS A 141 1.80 -9.55 -9.89
N VAL A 142 1.54 -8.46 -9.16
CA VAL A 142 1.42 -7.11 -9.72
C VAL A 142 2.74 -6.62 -10.32
N LEU A 143 3.88 -6.93 -9.69
CA LEU A 143 5.22 -6.54 -10.13
C LEU A 143 5.77 -7.41 -11.28
N GLU A 144 5.51 -8.71 -11.30
CA GLU A 144 5.97 -9.61 -12.38
C GLU A 144 5.35 -9.23 -13.73
N HIS A 145 4.09 -8.79 -13.74
CA HIS A 145 3.43 -8.29 -14.94
C HIS A 145 4.09 -6.99 -15.49
N HIS A 146 4.85 -6.26 -14.68
CA HIS A 146 5.61 -5.07 -15.10
C HIS A 146 6.92 -5.43 -15.83
N ALA A 147 7.58 -6.54 -15.44
CA ALA A 147 8.86 -6.93 -16.02
C ALA A 147 8.74 -7.34 -17.50
N HIS A 148 7.62 -7.95 -17.89
CA HIS A 148 7.40 -8.39 -19.27
C HIS A 148 7.14 -7.25 -20.27
N ILE A 149 6.65 -6.10 -19.82
CA ILE A 149 6.34 -4.96 -20.71
C ILE A 149 7.61 -4.11 -20.96
N ALA A 150 8.52 -4.04 -19.99
CA ALA A 150 9.76 -3.24 -20.11
C ALA A 150 10.80 -3.82 -21.08
N TYR A 151 10.61 -5.05 -21.59
CA TYR A 151 11.47 -5.70 -22.58
C TYR A 151 10.82 -5.83 -23.97
N ALA A 152 9.65 -5.24 -24.18
CA ALA A 152 8.89 -5.33 -25.43
C ALA A 152 8.94 -4.04 -26.28
N GLY A 153 9.93 -3.16 -26.07
CA GLY A 153 10.08 -1.89 -26.79
C GLY A 153 11.52 -1.61 -27.17
#